data_AF-A0A497RA15-F1
#
_entry.id   AF-A0A497RA15-F1
#
_cell.length_a   1.000
_cell.length_b   1.000
_cell.length_c   1.000
_cell.angle_alpha   90.00
_cell.angle_beta   90.00
_cell.angle_gamma   90.00
#
_symmetry.space_group_name_H-M   'P 1'
#
loop_
_entity.id
_entity.type
_entity.pdbx_description
1 polymer ?
#
loop_
_entity_poly.entity_id
_entity_poly.type
_entity_poly.pdbx_seq_one_letter_code
_entity_poly.pdbx_strand_id
1 'polypeptide(L)'
;MDLSNYEYVSIVRKSPSEGTKVKQADLTLSLSSKEELKLLTQFDASRNEIFFSNKVMLVEGPTERFSLPYIFKLKGIDINRISIIDVGIKKTWNSLLK
;
A
#
# COMPACT_ATOMS: atom_id res chain seq x y z
N MET A 1 10.40 1.26 -7.66
CA MET A 1 11.09 1.70 -6.43
C MET A 1 11.71 0.46 -5.80
N ASP A 2 13.00 0.45 -5.48
CA ASP A 2 13.63 -0.69 -4.82
C ASP A 2 13.37 -0.61 -3.31
N LEU A 3 12.53 -1.52 -2.79
CA LEU A 3 12.19 -1.58 -1.37
C LEU A 3 13.10 -2.53 -0.57
N SER A 4 14.15 -3.07 -1.19
CA SER A 4 15.15 -3.89 -0.48
C SER A 4 15.80 -3.13 0.69
N ASN A 5 15.88 -1.80 0.57
CA ASN A 5 16.34 -0.90 1.62
C ASN A 5 15.19 -0.02 2.15
N TYR A 6 14.10 -0.64 2.59
CA TYR A 6 12.93 0.06 3.14
C TYR A 6 13.28 1.01 4.31
N GLU A 7 14.41 0.78 4.98
CA GLU A 7 14.97 1.60 6.05
C GLU A 7 15.27 3.05 5.60
N TYR A 8 15.40 3.30 4.29
CA TYR A 8 15.55 4.64 3.72
C TYR A 8 14.25 5.23 3.19
N VAL A 9 13.13 4.53 3.33
CA VAL A 9 11.83 4.99 2.83
C VAL A 9 11.07 5.72 3.93
N SER A 10 10.81 7.01 3.72
CA SER A 10 10.02 7.84 4.63
C SER A 10 8.76 8.35 3.94
N ILE A 11 7.66 8.39 4.69
CA ILE A 11 6.42 9.03 4.24
C ILE A 11 6.43 10.48 4.74
N VAL A 12 6.48 11.43 3.81
CA VAL A 12 6.42 12.87 4.12
C VAL A 12 5.03 13.38 3.78
N ARG A 13 4.36 14.01 4.75
CA ARG A 13 3.03 14.62 4.57
C ARG A 13 3.03 16.06 5.09
N LYS A 14 2.41 16.96 4.32
CA LYS A 14 2.23 18.36 4.73
C LYS A 14 0.74 18.63 4.99
N SER A 15 0.43 19.20 6.14
CA SER A 15 -0.92 19.70 6.47
C SER A 15 -0.86 21.19 6.79
N PRO A 16 -1.95 21.96 6.53
CA PRO A 16 -1.99 23.38 6.86
C PRO A 16 -1.89 23.67 8.36
N SER A 17 -2.40 22.77 9.19
CA SER A 17 -2.49 22.94 10.65
C SER A 17 -1.25 22.46 11.41
N GLU A 18 -0.53 21.47 10.89
CA GLU A 18 0.57 20.82 11.63
C GLU A 18 1.93 20.91 10.90
N GLY A 19 1.97 21.58 9.73
CA GLY A 19 3.18 21.73 8.94
C GLY A 19 3.59 20.42 8.24
N THR A 20 4.91 20.19 8.13
CA THR A 20 5.46 18.98 7.49
C THR A 20 5.75 17.91 8.54
N LYS A 21 5.13 16.74 8.40
CA LYS A 21 5.39 15.54 9.21
C LYS A 21 6.10 14.48 8.37
N VAL A 22 7.10 13.84 8.98
CA VAL A 22 7.83 12.71 8.39
C VAL A 22 7.56 11.48 9.26
N LYS A 23 7.16 10.38 8.64
CA LYS A 23 7.02 9.07 9.28
C LYS A 23 7.98 8.09 8.63
N GLN A 24 8.95 7.65 9.41
CA GLN A 24 9.90 6.60 9.03
C GLN A 24 9.35 5.25 9.48
N ALA A 25 9.61 4.19 8.71
CA ALA A 25 9.29 2.84 9.15
C ALA A 25 10.17 2.48 10.35
N ASP A 26 9.56 2.21 11.49
CA ASP A 26 10.22 1.68 12.69
C ASP A 26 9.88 0.19 12.82
N LEU A 27 10.36 -0.59 11.85
CA LEU A 27 10.09 -2.02 11.77
C LEU A 27 11.38 -2.74 11.41
N THR A 28 11.75 -3.75 12.18
CA THR A 28 12.88 -4.63 11.86
C THR A 28 12.34 -5.89 11.18
N LEU A 29 12.54 -6.00 9.86
CA LEU A 29 12.18 -7.19 9.10
C LEU A 29 13.26 -8.26 9.23
N SER A 30 12.83 -9.51 9.36
CA SER A 30 13.73 -10.66 9.25
C SER A 30 14.29 -10.78 7.82
N LEU A 31 15.42 -11.49 7.65
CA LEU A 31 16.03 -11.71 6.34
C LEU A 31 15.06 -12.32 5.32
N SER A 32 14.27 -13.32 5.73
CA SER A 32 13.26 -13.94 4.86
C SER A 32 12.15 -12.97 4.48
N SER A 33 11.71 -12.10 5.40
CA SER A 33 10.72 -11.06 5.11
C SER A 33 11.26 -9.98 4.17
N LYS A 34 12.57 -9.66 4.24
CA LYS A 34 13.22 -8.73 3.29
C LYS A 34 13.25 -9.32 1.88
N GLU A 35 13.57 -10.60 1.75
CA GLU A 35 13.56 -11.31 0.47
C GLU A 35 12.15 -11.41 -0.14
N GLU A 36 11.16 -11.74 0.69
CA GLU A 36 9.76 -11.78 0.27
C GLU A 36 9.28 -10.40 -0.22
N LEU A 37 9.61 -9.34 0.51
CA LEU A 37 9.24 -7.97 0.14
C LEU A 37 9.92 -7.54 -1.17
N LYS A 38 11.18 -7.92 -1.39
CA LYS A 38 11.89 -7.70 -2.66
C LYS A 38 11.22 -8.42 -3.81
N LEU A 39 10.83 -9.69 -3.65
CA LEU A 39 10.11 -10.44 -4.67
C LEU A 39 8.76 -9.78 -4.97
N LEU A 40 7.94 -9.50 -3.95
CA LEU A 40 6.61 -8.89 -4.12
C LEU A 40 6.66 -7.53 -4.84
N THR A 41 7.73 -6.76 -4.67
CA THR A 41 7.87 -5.41 -5.27
C THR A 41 8.47 -5.45 -6.67
N GLN A 42 9.26 -6.48 -6.98
CA GLN A 42 9.78 -6.71 -8.33
C GLN A 42 8.72 -7.31 -9.27
N PHE A 43 7.85 -8.18 -8.75
CA PHE A 43 6.83 -8.85 -9.58
C PHE A 43 5.56 -8.03 -9.80
N ASP A 44 5.23 -7.10 -8.91
CA ASP A 44 4.02 -6.28 -9.03
C ASP A 44 4.32 -4.80 -8.83
N ALA A 45 4.69 -4.12 -9.92
CA ALA A 45 4.95 -2.69 -9.92
C ALA A 45 3.73 -1.85 -9.48
N SER A 46 2.51 -2.40 -9.55
CA SER A 46 1.30 -1.71 -9.07
C SER A 46 1.27 -1.55 -7.56
N ARG A 47 2.03 -2.36 -6.80
CA ARG A 47 2.18 -2.18 -5.34
C ARG A 47 2.97 -0.92 -4.97
N ASN A 48 3.75 -0.34 -5.89
CA ASN A 48 4.39 0.95 -5.67
C ASN A 48 3.37 2.10 -5.59
N GLU A 49 2.14 1.93 -6.10
CA GLU A 49 1.07 2.93 -5.98
C GLU A 49 0.69 3.21 -4.52
N ILE A 50 0.89 2.24 -3.61
CA ILE A 50 0.64 2.41 -2.16
C ILE A 50 1.32 3.67 -1.63
N PHE A 51 2.57 3.91 -2.04
CA PHE A 51 3.38 5.03 -1.57
C PHE A 51 2.87 6.39 -2.07
N PHE A 52 2.10 6.41 -3.15
CA PHE A 52 1.52 7.62 -3.73
C PHE A 52 0.04 7.81 -3.34
N SER A 53 -0.58 6.79 -2.73
CA SER A 53 -1.97 6.84 -2.28
C SER A 53 -2.11 7.53 -0.92
N ASN A 54 -3.20 8.27 -0.74
CA ASN A 54 -3.56 8.81 0.58
C ASN A 54 -4.23 7.75 1.45
N LYS A 55 -4.87 6.75 0.82
CA LYS A 55 -5.59 5.65 1.47
C LYS A 55 -5.37 4.37 0.68
N VAL A 56 -5.33 3.25 1.39
CA VAL A 56 -5.24 1.90 0.79
C VAL A 56 -6.50 1.14 1.16
N MET A 57 -7.12 0.50 0.17
CA MET A 57 -8.27 -0.38 0.34
C MET A 57 -7.84 -1.81 -0.01
N LEU A 58 -7.80 -2.66 1.01
CA LEU A 58 -7.45 -4.07 0.86
C LEU A 58 -8.70 -4.87 0.46
N VAL A 59 -8.58 -5.71 -0.57
CA VAL A 59 -9.67 -6.54 -1.08
C VAL A 59 -9.24 -7.99 -1.23
N GLU A 60 -10.20 -8.90 -1.18
CA GLU A 60 -9.95 -10.33 -1.15
C GLU A 60 -9.44 -10.90 -2.49
N GLY A 61 -9.88 -10.30 -3.60
CA GLY A 61 -9.60 -10.80 -4.93
C GLY A 61 -9.68 -9.75 -6.04
N PRO A 62 -9.49 -10.19 -7.30
CA PRO A 62 -9.53 -9.32 -8.46
C PRO A 62 -10.94 -8.78 -8.73
N THR A 63 -11.99 -9.51 -8.33
CA THR A 63 -13.39 -9.11 -8.52
C THR A 63 -13.66 -7.76 -7.87
N GLU A 64 -13.29 -7.58 -6.60
CA GLU A 64 -13.46 -6.32 -5.89
C GLU A 64 -12.53 -5.24 -6.45
N ARG A 65 -11.29 -5.60 -6.77
CA ARG A 65 -10.30 -4.67 -7.33
C ARG A 65 -10.83 -3.96 -8.59
N PHE A 66 -11.54 -4.68 -9.45
CA PHE A 66 -12.10 -4.12 -10.69
C PHE A 66 -13.52 -3.58 -10.57
N SER A 67 -14.36 -4.15 -9.69
CA SER A 67 -15.77 -3.72 -9.56
C SER A 67 -15.96 -2.48 -8.68
N LEU A 68 -15.16 -2.32 -7.62
CA LEU A 68 -15.28 -1.17 -6.70
C LEU A 68 -15.03 0.18 -7.38
N PRO A 69 -13.99 0.37 -8.23
CA PRO A 69 -13.80 1.61 -8.97
C PRO A 69 -15.02 2.01 -9.78
N TYR A 70 -15.69 1.04 -10.40
CA TYR A 70 -16.91 1.27 -11.17
C TYR A 70 -18.07 1.72 -10.29
N ILE A 71 -18.26 1.09 -9.13
CA ILE A 71 -19.28 1.47 -8.15
C ILE A 71 -19.03 2.89 -7.62
N PHE A 72 -17.78 3.23 -7.29
CA PHE A 72 -17.42 4.57 -6.84
C PHE A 72 -17.72 5.64 -7.89
N LYS A 73 -17.41 5.35 -9.16
CA LYS A 73 -17.76 6.22 -10.28
C LYS A 73 -19.27 6.45 -10.37
N LEU A 74 -20.09 5.40 -10.25
CA LEU A 74 -21.56 5.52 -10.26
C LEU A 74 -22.11 6.33 -9.09
N LYS A 75 -21.41 6.34 -7.95
CA LYS A 75 -21.79 7.10 -6.75
C LYS A 75 -21.20 8.51 -6.68
N GLY A 76 -20.40 8.92 -7.68
CA GLY A 76 -19.71 10.21 -7.66
C GLY A 76 -18.63 10.32 -6.57
N ILE A 77 -18.09 9.18 -6.11
CA ILE A 77 -17.04 9.13 -5.11
C ILE A 77 -15.69 9.22 -5.83
N ASP A 78 -14.91 10.26 -5.53
CA ASP A 78 -13.55 10.41 -6.05
C ASP A 78 -12.58 9.49 -5.32
N ILE A 79 -11.91 8.62 -6.08
CA ILE A 79 -10.93 7.65 -5.59
C ILE A 79 -9.52 7.88 -6.13
N ASN A 80 -9.23 9.04 -6.73
CA ASN A 80 -7.93 9.38 -7.34
C ASN A 80 -6.71 9.26 -6.40
N ARG A 81 -6.91 8.92 -5.12
CA ARG A 81 -5.85 8.70 -4.12
C ARG A 81 -6.10 7.47 -3.25
N ILE A 82 -6.92 6.53 -3.73
CA ILE A 82 -7.17 5.23 -3.09
C ILE A 82 -6.54 4.14 -3.95
N SER A 83 -5.51 3.47 -3.43
CA SER A 83 -4.99 2.24 -4.07
C SER A 83 -5.80 1.04 -3.58
N ILE A 84 -6.42 0.31 -4.52
CA ILE A 84 -7.17 -0.91 -4.23
C ILE A 84 -6.29 -2.12 -4.51
N ILE A 85 -6.05 -2.94 -3.50
CA ILE A 85 -5.02 -3.99 -3.54
C ILE A 85 -5.63 -5.32 -3.16
N ASP A 86 -5.47 -6.27 -4.07
CA ASP A 86 -5.82 -7.66 -3.86
C ASP A 86 -4.80 -8.33 -2.91
N VAL A 87 -5.28 -8.86 -1.79
CA VAL A 87 -4.48 -9.55 -0.78
C VAL A 87 -4.49 -11.08 -0.97
N GLY A 88 -5.42 -11.61 -1.78
CA GLY A 88 -5.61 -13.03 -2.04
C GLY A 88 -6.14 -13.84 -0.85
N ILE A 89 -6.95 -14.87 -1.14
CA ILE A 89 -7.46 -15.83 -0.15
C ILE A 89 -6.40 -16.86 0.24
N LYS A 90 -5.35 -16.44 0.96
CA LYS A 90 -4.62 -17.28 1.94
C LYS A 90 -3.51 -16.49 2.65
N LYS A 91 -3.59 -16.46 3.98
CA LYS A 91 -2.50 -16.28 4.98
C LYS A 91 -1.85 -14.90 5.24
N THR A 92 -2.27 -13.79 4.64
CA THR A 92 -1.56 -12.49 4.85
C THR A 92 -2.25 -11.52 5.84
N TRP A 93 -3.43 -11.85 6.36
CA TRP A 93 -4.15 -10.95 7.30
C TRP A 93 -3.39 -10.63 8.59
N ASN A 94 -2.49 -11.51 9.02
CA ASN A 94 -1.76 -11.35 10.29
C ASN A 94 -0.47 -10.51 10.21
N SER A 95 0.04 -10.20 9.02
CA SER A 95 1.31 -9.46 8.86
C SER A 95 1.15 -7.96 8.61
N LEU A 96 -0.04 -7.49 8.23
CA LEU A 96 -0.29 -6.08 7.86
C LEU A 96 -0.87 -5.20 8.98
N LEU A 97 -1.19 -5.79 10.15
CA LEU A 97 -1.82 -5.10 11.29
C LEU A 97 -0.95 -5.07 12.56
N LYS A 98 0.36 -5.33 12.44
CA LYS A 98 1.33 -5.13 13.54
C LYS A 98 2.10 -3.84 13.36
#